data_AF-A0A842JH99-F1
#
_entry.id   AF-A0A842JH99-F1
#
_cell.length_a   1.000
_cell.length_b   1.000
_cell.length_c   1.000
_cell.angle_alpha   90.00
_cell.angle_beta   90.00
_cell.angle_gamma   90.00
#
_symmetry.space_group_name_H-M   'P 1'
#
loop_
_entity.id
_entity.type
_entity.pdbx_description
1 polymer ?
#
loop_
_entity_poly.entity_id
_entity_poly.type
_entity_poly.pdbx_seq_one_letter_code
_entity_poly.pdbx_strand_id
1 'polypeptide(L)' 'MRNREGVYAAIAVASFVLMAGSLVLAYMNAGEGQPELGEFVPAILFGALFLVNLVLAKQNRRR' A
#
# COMPACT_ATOMS: atom_id res chain seq x y z
N MET A 1 8.63 16.11 -20.53
CA MET A 1 8.10 15.78 -19.19
C MET A 1 8.98 14.68 -18.61
N ARG A 2 9.68 14.90 -17.49
CA ARG A 2 10.61 13.91 -16.90
C ARG A 2 9.81 12.64 -16.60
N ASN A 3 10.25 11.46 -17.08
CA ASN A 3 9.53 10.22 -16.86
C ASN A 3 9.44 9.93 -15.34
N ARG A 4 8.27 10.16 -14.73
CA ARG A 4 8.01 9.97 -13.30
C ARG A 4 7.50 8.57 -12.97
N GLU A 5 7.39 7.69 -13.99
CA GLU A 5 6.96 6.30 -13.83
C GLU A 5 7.72 5.59 -12.70
N GLY A 6 9.05 5.71 -12.68
CA GLY A 6 9.88 5.08 -11.65
C GLY A 6 9.57 5.56 -10.23
N VAL A 7 9.16 6.84 -10.06
CA VAL A 7 8.79 7.39 -8.75
C VAL A 7 7.44 6.81 -8.30
N TYR A 8 6.44 6.79 -9.17
CA TYR A 8 5.14 6.20 -8.85
C TYR A 8 5.25 4.70 -8.57
N ALA A 9 6.05 3.98 -9.36
CA ALA A 9 6.31 2.56 -9.13
C ALA A 9 7.00 2.32 -7.78
N ALA A 10 8.02 3.12 -7.43
CA ALA A 10 8.70 3.01 -6.14
C ALA A 10 7.75 3.27 -4.95
N ILE A 11 6.90 4.31 -5.04
CA ILE A 11 5.91 4.62 -4.01
C ILE A 11 4.87 3.49 -3.90
N ALA A 12 4.43 2.92 -5.03
CA ALA A 12 3.50 1.79 -5.02
C ALA A 12 4.12 0.60 -4.28
N VAL A 13 5.35 0.21 -4.61
CA VAL A 13 6.04 -0.90 -3.93
C VAL A 13 6.19 -0.63 -2.43
N ALA A 14 6.64 0.56 -2.05
CA ALA A 14 6.77 0.92 -0.64
C ALA A 14 5.42 0.85 0.10
N SER A 15 4.36 1.36 -0.51
CA SER A 15 3.01 1.32 0.05
C SER A 15 2.50 -0.12 0.22
N PHE A 16 2.78 -0.99 -0.75
CA PHE A 16 2.44 -2.41 -0.67
C PHE A 16 3.16 -3.11 0.49
N VAL A 17 4.46 -2.84 0.67
CA VAL A 17 5.24 -3.39 1.79
C VAL A 17 4.69 -2.91 3.13
N LEU A 18 4.35 -1.62 3.25
CA LEU A 18 3.77 -1.07 4.47
C LEU A 18 2.37 -1.63 4.76
N MET A 19 1.54 -1.86 3.74
CA MET A 19 0.25 -2.53 3.87
C MET A 19 0.42 -3.96 4.40
N ALA A 20 1.33 -4.73 3.82
CA ALA A 20 1.58 -6.10 4.26
C ALA A 20 2.12 -6.12 5.71
N GLY A 21 3.05 -5.21 6.02
CA GLY A 21 3.59 -5.06 7.37
C GLY A 21 2.52 -4.69 8.41
N SER A 22 1.60 -3.79 8.09
CA SER A 22 0.52 -3.42 9.00
C SER A 22 -0.47 -4.56 9.24
N LEU A 23 -0.78 -5.36 8.22
CA LEU A 23 -1.60 -6.57 8.39
C LEU A 23 -0.92 -7.57 9.31
N VAL A 24 0.37 -7.84 9.12
CA VAL A 24 1.13 -8.74 9.98
C VAL A 24 1.10 -8.25 11.43
N LEU A 25 1.31 -6.95 11.66
CA LEU A 25 1.24 -6.36 12.99
C LEU A 25 -0.15 -6.46 13.62
N ALA A 26 -1.22 -6.23 12.86
CA ALA A 26 -2.59 -6.39 13.36
C ALA A 26 -2.85 -7.83 13.82
N TYR A 27 -2.47 -8.83 13.01
CA TYR A 27 -2.63 -10.23 13.40
C TYR A 27 -1.71 -10.65 14.55
N MET A 28 -0.49 -10.11 14.63
CA MET A 28 0.41 -10.37 15.75
C MET A 28 -0.12 -9.76 17.07
N ASN A 29 -0.70 -8.55 17.01
CA ASN A 29 -1.23 -7.87 18.18
C ASN A 29 -2.55 -8.50 18.67
N ALA A 30 -3.36 -9.04 17.76
CA ALA A 30 -4.59 -9.74 18.10
C ALA A 30 -4.35 -11.05 18.91
N GLY A 31 -3.15 -11.65 18.80
CA GLY A 31 -2.80 -12.86 19.55
C GLY A 31 -3.72 -14.04 19.21
N GLU A 32 -4.44 -14.57 20.22
CA GLU A 32 -5.47 -15.62 20.04
C GLU A 32 -6.85 -15.05 19.64
N GLY A 33 -7.02 -13.73 19.66
CA GLY A 33 -8.24 -13.03 19.27
C GLY A 33 -8.31 -12.70 17.78
N GLN A 34 -9.47 -12.21 17.33
CA GLN A 34 -9.61 -11.63 15.99
C GLN A 34 -9.21 -10.15 16.03
N PRO A 35 -8.47 -9.64 15.03
CA PRO A 35 -8.13 -8.21 14.98
C PRO A 35 -9.38 -7.35 14.87
N GLU A 36 -9.40 -6.21 15.56
CA GLU A 36 -10.51 -5.27 15.44
C GLU A 36 -10.51 -4.56 14.08
N LEU A 37 -11.69 -4.15 13.60
CA LEU A 37 -11.82 -3.42 12.33
C LEU A 37 -10.91 -2.18 12.26
N GLY A 38 -10.67 -1.52 13.39
CA GLY A 38 -9.79 -0.35 13.49
C GLY A 38 -8.32 -0.66 13.16
N GLU A 39 -7.86 -1.88 13.40
CA GLU A 39 -6.48 -2.30 13.17
C GLU A 39 -6.16 -2.47 11.67
N PHE A 40 -7.19 -2.63 10.83
CA PHE A 40 -7.05 -2.70 9.39
C PHE A 40 -6.95 -1.32 8.71
N VAL A 41 -7.23 -0.23 9.43
CA VAL A 41 -7.19 1.13 8.87
C VAL A 41 -5.85 1.44 8.18
N PRO A 42 -4.68 1.16 8.78
CA PRO A 42 -3.40 1.40 8.11
C PRO A 42 -3.23 0.56 6.83
N ALA A 43 -3.66 -0.72 6.86
CA ALA A 43 -3.61 -1.58 5.68
C ALA A 43 -4.49 -1.04 4.55
N ILE A 44 -5.70 -0.57 4.85
CA ILE A 44 -6.61 0.02 3.86
C ILE A 44 -6.01 1.29 3.26
N LEU A 45 -5.44 2.17 4.08
CA LEU A 45 -4.81 3.42 3.62
C LEU A 45 -3.62 3.14 2.70
N PHE A 46 -2.73 2.22 3.10
CA PHE A 46 -1.59 1.84 2.27
C PHE A 46 -2.01 1.11 1.00
N GLY A 47 -3.06 0.29 1.05
CA GLY A 47 -3.66 -0.36 -0.12
C GLY A 47 -4.20 0.67 -1.12
N ALA A 48 -4.90 1.70 -0.64
CA ALA A 48 -5.37 2.79 -1.50
C ALA A 48 -4.21 3.56 -2.15
N LEU A 49 -3.17 3.89 -1.38
CA LEU A 49 -1.96 4.54 -1.89
C LEU A 49 -1.25 3.68 -2.95
N PHE A 50 -1.16 2.37 -2.72
CA PHE A 50 -0.61 1.43 -3.70
C PHE A 50 -1.40 1.48 -5.02
N LEU A 51 -2.73 1.37 -4.97
CA LEU A 51 -3.57 1.36 -6.16
C LEU A 51 -3.47 2.67 -6.96
N VAL A 52 -3.51 3.82 -6.28
CA VAL A 52 -3.38 5.13 -6.92
C VAL A 52 -2.03 5.24 -7.65
N ASN A 53 -0.94 4.91 -6.96
CA ASN A 53 0.40 5.02 -7.55
C ASN A 53 0.63 3.99 -8.66
N LEU A 54 0.05 2.79 -8.57
CA LEU A 54 0.08 1.80 -9.64
C LEU A 54 -0.61 2.31 -10.91
N VAL A 55 -1.79 2.93 -10.76
CA VAL A 55 -2.52 3.54 -11.88
C VAL A 55 -1.72 4.68 -12.49
N LEU A 56 -1.15 5.57 -11.66
CA LEU A 56 -0.31 6.69 -12.14
C LEU A 56 0.94 6.20 -12.88
N ALA A 57 1.62 5.18 -12.36
CA ALA A 57 2.77 4.56 -13.03
C ALA A 57 2.37 4.02 -14.42
N LYS A 58 1.25 3.29 -14.48
CA LYS A 58 0.74 2.71 -15.74
C LYS A 58 0.30 3.78 -16.75
N GLN A 59 -0.33 4.87 -16.28
CA GLN A 59 -0.71 6.00 -17.13
C GLN A 59 0.52 6.74 -17.66
N ASN A 60 1.53 6.96 -16.83
CA ASN A 60 2.74 7.66 -17.21
C ASN A 60 3.61 6.85 -18.19
N ARG A 61 3.52 5.52 -18.17
CA ARG A 61 4.18 4.64 -19.15
C ARG A 61 3.51 4.68 -20.54
N ARG A 62 2.22 5.00 -20.61
CA ARG A 62 1.43 5.01 -21.85
C ARG A 62 1.41 6.35 -22.58
N ARG A 63 1.92 7.42 -21.96
CA ARG A 63 2.06 8.76 -22.55
C ARG A 63 3.49 9.00 -22.98
#